data_AF-A0A1F4QJT3-F1
#
_entry.id   AF-A0A1F4QJT3-F1
#
_cell.length_a   1.000
_cell.length_b   1.000
_cell.length_c   1.000
_cell.angle_alpha   90.00
_cell.angle_beta   90.00
_cell.angle_gamma   90.00
#
_symmetry.space_group_name_H-M   'P 1'
#
loop_
_entity.id
_entity.type
_entity.pdbx_description
1 polymer ?
#
loop_
_entity_poly.entity_id
_entity_poly.type
_entity_poly.pdbx_seq_one_letter_code
_entity_poly.pdbx_strand_id
1 'polypeptide(L)'
;MMIADRALDPPGDFGSEHTDVMSARDQGWIMGWAENPQEAFDNSLIYYRVGEDHRVLLPQFSCQDGYFVSHIPGKCLIPDQSQVDEFLPPYKLPHPLDPKRPVSHGPQIRPDQGTVMDLQRADAMLEAPKVIKEAIQDYNKIFGRNYSYFLEEFMTDGAEMVFFIQGAHAMTCRHAVRRLRSQGVKVGMVKLRFLRPWPTQDCCEILGKFKAVGVIETNTSYGGAMRGGSLLHEVRASLYDCPQRPLTTSFMAGLGGEMVPLKEFYYMAEIMSKMIKEGKTKKNVYWVNHEPDEA
;
A
#
# COMPACT_ATOMS: atom_id res chain seq x y z
N MET A 1 -12.83 -6.73 -5.58
CA MET A 1 -12.63 -7.96 -4.79
C MET A 1 -12.03 -7.59 -3.46
N MET A 2 -12.55 -8.11 -2.34
CA MET A 2 -11.94 -7.93 -1.03
C MET A 2 -11.03 -9.12 -0.75
N ILE A 3 -9.78 -8.86 -0.34
CA ILE A 3 -8.80 -9.91 -0.02
C ILE A 3 -8.36 -9.71 1.42
N ALA A 4 -8.53 -10.74 2.24
CA ALA A 4 -7.87 -10.82 3.54
C ALA A 4 -6.61 -11.66 3.36
N ASP A 5 -5.44 -11.04 3.52
CA ASP A 5 -4.18 -11.68 3.12
C ASP A 5 -3.89 -12.96 3.92
N ARG A 6 -3.17 -13.87 3.30
CA ARG A 6 -2.67 -15.09 3.92
C ARG A 6 -1.32 -15.50 3.32
N ALA A 7 -0.44 -16.03 4.16
CA ALA A 7 0.80 -16.67 3.72
C ALA A 7 0.51 -17.81 2.72
N LEU A 8 1.35 -17.89 1.67
CA LEU A 8 1.30 -18.96 0.68
C LEU A 8 1.94 -20.25 1.23
N ASP A 9 1.69 -21.39 0.59
CA ASP A 9 2.32 -22.66 0.93
C ASP A 9 3.71 -22.82 0.26
N PRO A 10 4.73 -23.36 0.96
CA PRO A 10 4.90 -23.35 2.42
C PRO A 10 5.10 -21.90 2.94
N PRO A 11 4.74 -21.58 4.20
CA PRO A 11 4.62 -22.48 5.34
C PRO A 11 3.37 -23.37 5.46
N GLY A 12 2.25 -23.07 4.76
CA GLY A 12 0.95 -23.72 5.07
C GLY A 12 0.12 -22.94 6.08
N ASP A 13 0.57 -21.75 6.46
CA ASP A 13 0.14 -21.02 7.64
C ASP A 13 -1.19 -20.27 7.42
N PHE A 14 -1.99 -20.16 8.48
CA PHE A 14 -3.15 -19.27 8.51
C PHE A 14 -2.77 -17.79 8.65
N GLY A 15 -1.54 -17.52 9.09
CA GLY A 15 -1.03 -16.17 9.29
C GLY A 15 -1.05 -15.30 8.04
N SER A 16 -1.13 -13.98 8.25
CA SER A 16 -1.17 -12.96 7.21
C SER A 16 0.22 -12.64 6.66
N GLU A 17 0.38 -12.67 5.34
CA GLU A 17 1.48 -12.05 4.64
C GLU A 17 0.93 -11.41 3.37
N HIS A 18 1.39 -10.21 2.99
CA HIS A 18 0.93 -9.58 1.74
C HIS A 18 1.44 -10.32 0.49
N THR A 19 2.26 -11.39 0.64
CA THR A 19 2.89 -12.14 -0.46
C THR A 19 1.88 -12.65 -1.48
N ASP A 20 0.70 -13.10 -1.04
CA ASP A 20 -0.38 -13.60 -1.89
C ASP A 20 -0.86 -12.54 -2.89
N VAL A 21 -1.27 -11.37 -2.41
CA VAL A 21 -1.72 -10.27 -3.27
C VAL A 21 -0.56 -9.67 -4.06
N MET A 22 0.63 -9.57 -3.47
CA MET A 22 1.82 -9.04 -4.14
C MET A 22 2.25 -9.89 -5.33
N SER A 23 1.83 -11.16 -5.41
CA SER A 23 2.01 -12.02 -6.58
C SER A 23 1.16 -11.58 -7.79
N ALA A 24 0.10 -10.81 -7.55
CA ALA A 24 -0.82 -10.29 -8.56
C ALA A 24 -0.62 -8.78 -8.87
N ARG A 25 0.46 -8.15 -8.40
CA ARG A 25 0.71 -6.70 -8.53
C ARG A 25 0.81 -6.19 -10.00
N ASP A 26 1.05 -7.10 -10.94
CA ASP A 26 1.25 -6.78 -12.36
C ASP A 26 -0.01 -7.04 -13.21
N GLN A 27 -1.13 -7.43 -12.60
CA GLN A 27 -2.37 -7.79 -13.32
C GLN A 27 -3.13 -6.56 -13.89
N GLY A 28 -2.72 -5.34 -13.55
CA GLY A 28 -3.39 -4.10 -13.97
C GLY A 28 -4.67 -3.79 -13.16
N TRP A 29 -4.68 -4.16 -11.88
CA TRP A 29 -5.78 -3.87 -10.95
C TRP A 29 -5.42 -2.69 -10.05
N ILE A 30 -6.42 -1.91 -9.63
CA ILE A 30 -6.26 -0.93 -8.55
C ILE A 30 -6.12 -1.71 -7.24
N MET A 31 -5.13 -1.38 -6.41
CA MET A 31 -4.92 -2.14 -5.17
C MET A 31 -4.30 -1.31 -4.06
N GLY A 32 -4.61 -1.71 -2.83
CA GLY A 32 -4.13 -1.05 -1.61
C GLY A 32 -4.70 -1.74 -0.37
N TRP A 33 -4.15 -1.38 0.78
CA TRP A 33 -4.44 -2.03 2.05
C TRP A 33 -5.17 -1.11 3.01
N ALA A 34 -6.26 -1.61 3.59
CA ALA A 34 -6.90 -1.00 4.74
C ALA A 34 -6.10 -1.29 6.02
N GLU A 35 -5.93 -0.28 6.88
CA GLU A 35 -5.26 -0.42 8.17
C GLU A 35 -6.18 -0.97 9.28
N ASN A 36 -7.50 -0.81 9.13
CA ASN A 36 -8.48 -1.18 10.16
C ASN A 36 -9.87 -1.47 9.56
N PRO A 37 -10.83 -2.01 10.35
CA PRO A 37 -12.15 -2.38 9.83
C PRO A 37 -12.98 -1.22 9.25
N GLN A 38 -12.81 0.02 9.75
CA GLN A 38 -13.46 1.19 9.15
C GLN A 38 -12.88 1.46 7.76
N GLU A 39 -11.54 1.50 7.62
CA GLU A 39 -10.89 1.72 6.33
C GLU A 39 -11.19 0.60 5.34
N ALA A 40 -11.39 -0.65 5.79
CA ALA A 40 -11.81 -1.75 4.93
C ALA A 40 -13.22 -1.54 4.35
N PHE A 41 -14.17 -1.06 5.17
CA PHE A 41 -15.49 -0.67 4.70
C PHE A 41 -15.41 0.53 3.75
N ASP A 42 -14.70 1.59 4.15
CA ASP A 42 -14.61 2.84 3.40
C ASP A 42 -13.93 2.62 2.03
N ASN A 43 -12.84 1.85 1.99
CA ASN A 43 -12.15 1.48 0.75
C ASN A 43 -13.03 0.65 -0.18
N SER A 44 -13.96 -0.16 0.33
CA SER A 44 -14.89 -0.90 -0.52
C SER A 44 -15.72 0.05 -1.38
N LEU A 45 -16.26 1.13 -0.78
CA LEU A 45 -17.00 2.16 -1.52
C LEU A 45 -16.09 2.96 -2.46
N ILE A 46 -14.92 3.39 -1.96
CA ILE A 46 -13.96 4.18 -2.76
C ILE A 46 -13.53 3.37 -3.99
N TYR A 47 -13.28 2.08 -3.86
CA TYR A 47 -12.76 1.24 -4.95
C TYR A 47 -13.84 0.99 -6.00
N TYR A 48 -15.10 0.82 -5.60
CA TYR A 48 -16.20 0.83 -6.57
C TYR A 48 -16.28 2.17 -7.29
N ARG A 49 -16.29 3.30 -6.57
CA ARG A 49 -16.37 4.64 -7.18
C ARG A 49 -15.26 4.90 -8.19
N VAL A 50 -14.04 4.48 -7.89
CA VAL A 50 -12.88 4.66 -8.78
C VAL A 50 -12.93 3.67 -9.94
N GLY A 51 -13.10 2.37 -9.66
CA GLY A 51 -12.96 1.33 -10.67
C GLY A 51 -14.15 1.23 -11.62
N GLU A 52 -15.32 1.70 -11.23
CA GLU A 52 -16.51 1.81 -12.09
C GLU A 52 -16.58 3.15 -12.86
N ASP A 53 -15.67 4.09 -12.59
CA ASP A 53 -15.59 5.32 -13.36
C ASP A 53 -15.23 5.00 -14.82
N HIS A 54 -15.97 5.59 -15.76
CA HIS A 54 -15.80 5.35 -17.20
C HIS A 54 -14.43 5.75 -17.76
N ARG A 55 -13.67 6.58 -17.04
CA ARG A 55 -12.27 6.92 -17.37
C ARG A 55 -11.29 5.82 -16.98
N VAL A 56 -11.72 4.88 -16.13
CA VAL A 56 -10.88 3.86 -15.50
C VAL A 56 -11.33 2.46 -15.93
N LEU A 57 -12.52 2.01 -15.52
CA LEU A 57 -13.06 0.68 -15.81
C LEU A 57 -12.06 -0.47 -15.52
N LEU A 58 -11.30 -0.34 -14.44
CA LEU A 58 -10.32 -1.32 -13.99
C LEU A 58 -10.84 -2.05 -12.75
N PRO A 59 -10.61 -3.37 -12.64
CA PRO A 59 -10.94 -4.13 -11.44
C PRO A 59 -10.05 -3.74 -10.25
N GLN A 60 -10.50 -4.06 -9.02
CA GLN A 60 -9.83 -3.61 -7.80
C GLN A 60 -9.63 -4.72 -6.75
N PHE A 61 -8.47 -4.72 -6.11
CA PHE A 61 -8.12 -5.53 -4.93
C PHE A 61 -8.17 -4.64 -3.68
N SER A 62 -9.31 -4.65 -2.98
CA SER A 62 -9.48 -4.01 -1.68
C SER A 62 -8.91 -4.93 -0.61
N CYS A 63 -7.62 -4.75 -0.30
CA CYS A 63 -6.89 -5.65 0.58
C CYS A 63 -7.01 -5.22 2.05
N GLN A 64 -6.85 -6.18 2.94
CA GLN A 64 -6.77 -6.00 4.38
C GLN A 64 -5.95 -7.14 4.99
N ASP A 65 -5.19 -6.85 6.04
CA ASP A 65 -4.37 -7.88 6.68
C ASP A 65 -5.25 -8.97 7.30
N GLY A 66 -4.93 -10.23 7.00
CA GLY A 66 -5.59 -11.40 7.57
C GLY A 66 -5.47 -11.42 9.09
N TYR A 67 -6.54 -11.85 9.77
CA TYR A 67 -6.71 -11.79 11.22
C TYR A 67 -6.71 -10.37 11.81
N PHE A 68 -5.65 -9.58 11.60
CA PHE A 68 -5.45 -8.26 12.19
C PHE A 68 -6.54 -7.24 11.83
N VAL A 69 -7.06 -7.28 10.60
CA VAL A 69 -8.23 -6.47 10.21
C VAL A 69 -9.47 -7.34 10.10
N SER A 70 -9.34 -8.52 9.48
CA SER A 70 -10.51 -9.35 9.16
C SER A 70 -11.22 -9.96 10.38
N HIS A 71 -10.55 -10.08 11.53
CA HIS A 71 -11.11 -10.72 12.73
C HIS A 71 -11.10 -9.83 13.99
N ILE A 72 -10.10 -8.96 14.16
CA ILE A 72 -10.06 -8.08 15.35
C ILE A 72 -11.21 -7.06 15.24
N PRO A 73 -12.14 -7.02 16.20
CA PRO A 73 -13.28 -6.10 16.13
C PRO A 73 -12.84 -4.65 16.28
N GLY A 74 -13.33 -3.79 15.39
CA GLY A 74 -13.17 -2.34 15.44
C GLY A 74 -14.54 -1.65 15.49
N LYS A 75 -14.60 -0.44 16.05
CA LYS A 75 -15.78 0.40 15.93
C LYS A 75 -15.84 0.96 14.50
N CYS A 76 -16.94 0.71 13.81
CA CYS A 76 -17.20 1.27 12.48
C CYS A 76 -18.41 2.19 12.54
N LEU A 77 -18.25 3.37 11.97
CA LEU A 77 -19.30 4.31 11.61
C LEU A 77 -19.81 3.92 10.23
N ILE A 78 -20.98 3.28 10.22
CA ILE A 78 -21.65 2.87 8.99
C ILE A 78 -22.44 4.08 8.46
N PRO A 79 -22.25 4.49 7.20
CA PRO A 79 -22.97 5.62 6.62
C PRO A 79 -24.43 5.28 6.36
N ASP A 80 -25.26 6.32 6.27
CA ASP A 80 -26.64 6.17 5.79
C ASP A 80 -26.67 5.86 4.30
N GLN A 81 -27.68 5.12 3.86
CA GLN A 81 -27.83 4.73 2.45
C GLN A 81 -27.83 5.95 1.51
N SER A 82 -28.44 7.07 1.91
CA SER A 82 -28.48 8.28 1.09
C SER A 82 -27.09 8.88 0.84
N GLN A 83 -26.16 8.76 1.80
CA GLN A 83 -24.77 9.20 1.59
C GLN A 83 -24.05 8.29 0.60
N VAL A 84 -24.34 6.98 0.64
CA VAL A 84 -23.81 6.01 -0.32
C VAL A 84 -24.37 6.29 -1.71
N ASP A 85 -25.66 6.57 -1.84
CA ASP A 85 -26.30 6.89 -3.13
C ASP A 85 -25.77 8.20 -3.73
N GLU A 86 -25.43 9.19 -2.90
CA GLU A 86 -24.76 10.43 -3.33
C GLU A 86 -23.33 10.14 -3.83
N PHE A 87 -22.61 9.26 -3.14
CA PHE A 87 -21.21 8.97 -3.45
C PHE A 87 -21.02 7.98 -4.60
N LEU A 88 -21.84 6.93 -4.70
CA LEU A 88 -21.64 5.81 -5.62
C LEU A 88 -22.88 5.63 -6.50
N PRO A 89 -22.93 6.27 -7.68
CA PRO A 89 -24.06 6.11 -8.59
C PRO A 89 -24.12 4.68 -9.15
N PRO A 90 -25.29 4.24 -9.66
CA PRO A 90 -25.43 2.91 -10.24
C PRO A 90 -24.45 2.66 -11.40
N TYR A 91 -23.81 1.49 -11.39
CA TYR A 91 -22.86 1.09 -12.42
C TYR A 91 -23.51 1.01 -13.81
N LYS A 92 -22.86 1.62 -14.81
CA LYS A 92 -23.24 1.53 -16.22
C LYS A 92 -22.14 0.83 -17.01
N LEU A 93 -22.18 -0.50 -17.05
CA LEU A 93 -21.27 -1.30 -17.88
C LEU A 93 -21.37 -0.85 -19.36
N PRO A 94 -20.27 -0.42 -20.01
CA PRO A 94 -20.33 0.10 -21.39
C PRO A 94 -20.77 -0.92 -22.44
N HIS A 95 -20.38 -2.19 -22.24
CA HIS A 95 -20.63 -3.29 -23.16
C HIS A 95 -21.23 -4.48 -22.40
N PRO A 96 -22.49 -4.40 -21.95
CA PRO A 96 -23.12 -5.52 -21.25
C PRO A 96 -23.47 -6.62 -22.25
N LEU A 97 -23.45 -7.88 -21.78
CA LEU A 97 -24.03 -8.99 -22.53
C LEU A 97 -25.56 -8.87 -22.48
N ASP A 98 -26.13 -8.30 -23.54
CA ASP A 98 -27.58 -8.13 -23.73
C ASP A 98 -27.99 -8.73 -25.08
N PRO A 99 -28.85 -9.77 -25.12
CA PRO A 99 -29.34 -10.34 -26.38
C PRO A 99 -30.02 -9.33 -27.31
N LYS A 100 -30.56 -8.21 -26.79
CA LYS A 100 -31.13 -7.12 -27.59
C LYS A 100 -30.08 -6.20 -28.19
N ARG A 101 -28.86 -6.20 -27.64
CA ARG A 101 -27.70 -5.40 -28.07
C ARG A 101 -26.44 -6.28 -28.07
N PRO A 102 -26.34 -7.27 -28.98
CA PRO A 102 -25.30 -8.27 -28.92
C PRO A 102 -23.91 -7.65 -29.12
N VAL A 103 -22.97 -8.06 -28.28
CA VAL A 103 -21.55 -7.69 -28.34
C VAL A 103 -20.70 -8.95 -28.25
N SER A 104 -19.49 -8.91 -28.81
CA SER A 104 -18.48 -9.97 -28.67
C SER A 104 -17.35 -9.47 -27.78
N HIS A 105 -17.06 -10.18 -26.69
CA HIS A 105 -15.98 -9.84 -25.76
C HIS A 105 -14.78 -10.76 -25.97
N GLY A 106 -13.59 -10.15 -25.99
CA GLY A 106 -12.33 -10.89 -26.12
C GLY A 106 -12.21 -11.72 -27.41
N PRO A 107 -12.56 -11.21 -28.61
CA PRO A 107 -12.24 -11.93 -29.83
C PRO A 107 -10.71 -12.06 -29.98
N GLN A 108 -10.28 -13.11 -30.68
CA GLN A 108 -8.88 -13.24 -31.05
C GLN A 108 -8.45 -12.02 -31.88
N ILE A 109 -7.49 -11.26 -31.37
CA ILE A 109 -6.89 -10.14 -32.10
C ILE A 109 -5.68 -10.61 -32.90
N ARG A 110 -5.34 -9.85 -33.94
CA ARG A 110 -4.11 -10.07 -34.71
C ARG A 110 -2.89 -9.51 -33.95
N PRO A 111 -1.67 -10.02 -34.22
CA PRO A 111 -0.46 -9.54 -33.57
C PRO A 111 -0.22 -8.02 -33.69
N ASP A 112 -0.62 -7.38 -34.81
CA ASP A 112 -0.49 -5.93 -35.03
C ASP A 112 -1.38 -5.08 -34.12
N GLN A 113 -2.36 -5.69 -33.45
CA GLN A 113 -3.33 -5.01 -32.59
C GLN A 113 -2.98 -5.10 -31.10
N GLY A 114 -2.03 -5.95 -30.72
CA GLY A 114 -1.69 -6.23 -29.31
C GLY A 114 -1.22 -4.98 -28.55
N THR A 115 -0.23 -4.28 -29.10
CA THR A 115 0.32 -3.07 -28.46
C THR A 115 -0.74 -1.98 -28.26
N VAL A 116 -1.64 -1.79 -29.23
CA VAL A 116 -2.70 -0.78 -29.13
C VAL A 116 -3.69 -1.13 -28.02
N MET A 117 -4.02 -2.41 -27.85
CA MET A 117 -4.86 -2.88 -26.75
C MET A 117 -4.18 -2.68 -25.39
N ASP A 118 -2.90 -3.00 -25.26
CA ASP A 118 -2.17 -2.80 -24.01
C ASP A 118 -1.99 -1.31 -23.67
N LEU A 119 -1.77 -0.44 -24.66
CA LEU A 119 -1.73 1.01 -24.45
C LEU A 119 -3.04 1.54 -23.88
N GLN A 120 -4.20 1.09 -24.37
CA GLN A 120 -5.49 1.51 -23.81
C GLN A 120 -5.63 1.14 -22.33
N ARG A 121 -5.15 -0.06 -21.94
CA ARG A 121 -5.15 -0.48 -20.53
C ARG A 121 -4.12 0.29 -19.70
N ALA A 122 -2.96 0.61 -20.27
CA ALA A 122 -1.95 1.43 -19.62
C ALA A 122 -2.48 2.86 -19.37
N ASP A 123 -3.12 3.48 -20.36
CA ASP A 123 -3.71 4.81 -20.25
C ASP A 123 -4.79 4.84 -19.16
N ALA A 124 -5.65 3.83 -19.08
CA ALA A 124 -6.64 3.72 -17.99
C ALA A 124 -5.99 3.66 -16.60
N MET A 125 -4.87 2.94 -16.45
CA MET A 125 -4.12 2.89 -15.19
C MET A 125 -3.41 4.22 -14.89
N LEU A 126 -2.95 4.95 -15.90
CA LEU A 126 -2.31 6.27 -15.74
C LEU A 126 -3.31 7.38 -15.42
N GLU A 127 -4.57 7.25 -15.83
CA GLU A 127 -5.66 8.17 -15.47
C GLU A 127 -6.24 7.89 -14.06
N ALA A 128 -6.15 6.64 -13.58
CA ALA A 128 -6.69 6.23 -12.29
C ALA A 128 -6.26 7.12 -11.10
N PRO A 129 -5.01 7.63 -10.96
CA PRO A 129 -4.62 8.50 -9.87
C PRO A 129 -5.47 9.76 -9.74
N LYS A 130 -5.90 10.35 -10.88
CA LYS A 130 -6.77 11.54 -10.86
C LYS A 130 -8.15 11.21 -10.30
N VAL A 131 -8.73 10.11 -10.75
CA VAL A 131 -10.03 9.63 -10.27
C VAL A 131 -9.97 9.22 -8.80
N ILE A 132 -8.87 8.62 -8.35
CA ILE A 132 -8.63 8.32 -6.92
C ILE A 132 -8.65 9.61 -6.08
N LYS A 133 -7.94 10.67 -6.51
CA LYS A 133 -7.93 11.95 -5.79
C LYS A 133 -9.34 12.56 -5.70
N GLU A 134 -10.08 12.58 -6.80
CA GLU A 134 -11.47 13.06 -6.85
C GLU A 134 -12.39 12.25 -5.91
N ALA A 135 -12.33 10.91 -5.98
CA ALA A 135 -13.13 10.03 -5.15
C ALA A 135 -12.83 10.22 -3.65
N ILE A 136 -11.55 10.36 -3.26
CA ILE A 136 -11.19 10.59 -1.85
C ILE A 136 -11.63 11.97 -1.38
N GLN A 137 -11.54 13.00 -2.21
CA GLN A 137 -12.07 14.34 -1.89
C GLN A 137 -13.57 14.31 -1.63
N ASP A 138 -14.34 13.69 -2.53
CA ASP A 138 -15.78 13.50 -2.39
C ASP A 138 -16.10 12.69 -1.13
N TYR A 139 -15.36 11.60 -0.90
CA TYR A 139 -15.55 10.73 0.26
C TYR A 139 -15.35 11.49 1.58
N ASN A 140 -14.26 12.25 1.69
CA ASN A 140 -13.97 13.07 2.85
C ASN A 140 -15.08 14.11 3.10
N LYS A 141 -15.62 14.71 2.04
CA LYS A 141 -16.70 15.71 2.11
C LYS A 141 -18.03 15.09 2.54
N ILE A 142 -18.46 14.00 1.91
CA ILE A 142 -19.79 13.39 2.09
C ILE A 142 -19.87 12.64 3.43
N PHE A 143 -18.82 11.90 3.78
CA PHE A 143 -18.80 11.03 4.97
C PHE A 143 -18.08 11.65 6.17
N GLY A 144 -17.54 12.87 6.02
CA GLY A 144 -16.80 13.56 7.10
C GLY A 144 -15.51 12.85 7.50
N ARG A 145 -14.85 12.16 6.56
CA ARG A 145 -13.55 11.51 6.77
C ARG A 145 -12.40 12.43 6.39
N ASN A 146 -11.18 12.02 6.71
CA ASN A 146 -9.97 12.77 6.37
C ASN A 146 -8.85 11.84 5.89
N TYR A 147 -9.11 11.10 4.82
CA TYR A 147 -8.11 10.25 4.19
C TYR A 147 -7.16 11.07 3.30
N SER A 148 -5.86 10.79 3.41
CA SER A 148 -4.87 11.20 2.41
C SER A 148 -5.07 10.44 1.09
N TYR A 149 -4.56 10.98 -0.02
CA TYR A 149 -4.73 10.34 -1.33
C TYR A 149 -3.98 9.00 -1.44
N PHE A 150 -2.65 9.04 -1.45
CA PHE A 150 -1.81 7.85 -1.65
C PHE A 150 -0.98 7.51 -0.41
N LEU A 151 -0.43 8.53 0.25
CA LEU A 151 0.45 8.40 1.39
C LEU A 151 -0.13 9.17 2.58
N GLU A 152 -0.22 8.52 3.73
CA GLU A 152 -0.67 9.12 4.98
C GLU A 152 0.53 9.34 5.91
N GLU A 153 0.82 10.61 6.22
CA GLU A 153 1.91 11.00 7.12
C GLU A 153 1.46 10.99 8.58
N PHE A 154 2.35 10.54 9.47
CA PHE A 154 2.12 10.57 10.91
C PHE A 154 3.38 11.00 11.67
N MET A 155 3.29 12.12 12.39
CA MET A 155 4.39 12.73 13.15
C MET A 155 5.67 12.96 12.32
N THR A 156 5.54 13.34 11.04
CA THR A 156 6.66 13.59 10.13
C THR A 156 7.34 14.95 10.34
N ASP A 157 6.64 15.93 10.93
CA ASP A 157 7.21 17.23 11.25
C ASP A 157 8.41 17.12 12.20
N GLY A 158 9.59 17.59 11.75
CA GLY A 158 10.83 17.51 12.50
C GLY A 158 11.34 16.07 12.73
N ALA A 159 10.85 15.10 11.96
CA ALA A 159 11.45 13.76 11.89
C ALA A 159 12.70 13.79 11.01
N GLU A 160 13.75 13.06 11.42
CA GLU A 160 14.94 12.81 10.60
C GLU A 160 14.82 11.51 9.82
N MET A 161 13.93 10.61 10.24
CA MET A 161 13.73 9.32 9.62
C MET A 161 12.26 8.88 9.68
N VAL A 162 11.85 8.02 8.75
CA VAL A 162 10.47 7.50 8.72
C VAL A 162 10.40 6.00 8.47
N PHE A 163 9.43 5.36 9.10
CA PHE A 163 8.94 4.04 8.67
C PHE A 163 7.99 4.20 7.50
N PHE A 164 8.26 3.49 6.40
CA PHE A 164 7.33 3.36 5.28
C PHE A 164 6.66 1.99 5.36
N ILE A 165 5.34 1.98 5.50
CA ILE A 165 4.57 0.76 5.85
C ILE A 165 3.20 0.77 5.17
N GLN A 166 2.58 -0.39 4.99
CA GLN A 166 1.18 -0.52 4.57
C GLN A 166 0.46 -1.51 5.48
N GLY A 167 -0.88 -1.51 5.45
CA GLY A 167 -1.69 -2.46 6.22
C GLY A 167 -1.77 -2.17 7.72
N ALA A 168 -2.29 -3.15 8.46
CA ALA A 168 -2.68 -3.05 9.86
C ALA A 168 -1.52 -2.75 10.80
N HIS A 169 -0.31 -3.23 10.49
CA HIS A 169 0.88 -2.97 11.30
C HIS A 169 1.24 -1.48 11.38
N ALA A 170 0.69 -0.62 10.49
CA ALA A 170 0.77 0.83 10.62
C ALA A 170 0.18 1.32 11.96
N MET A 171 -0.86 0.68 12.51
CA MET A 171 -1.43 1.04 13.81
C MET A 171 -0.41 0.87 14.93
N THR A 172 0.25 -0.29 14.96
CA THR A 172 1.30 -0.58 15.94
C THR A 172 2.49 0.36 15.76
N CYS A 173 2.85 0.65 14.51
CA CYS A 173 3.90 1.61 14.17
C CYS A 173 3.59 3.02 14.73
N ARG A 174 2.34 3.52 14.66
CA ARG A 174 1.95 4.81 15.28
C ARG A 174 2.23 4.84 16.78
N HIS A 175 1.94 3.74 17.49
CA HIS A 175 2.23 3.64 18.91
C HIS A 175 3.74 3.62 19.18
N ALA A 176 4.52 2.91 18.38
CA ALA A 176 5.97 2.89 18.49
C ALA A 176 6.58 4.28 18.21
N VAL A 177 6.13 4.97 17.17
CA VAL A 177 6.56 6.34 16.82
C VAL A 177 6.28 7.30 17.97
N ARG A 178 5.08 7.28 18.57
CA ARG A 178 4.75 8.12 19.73
C ARG A 178 5.72 7.84 20.90
N ARG A 179 6.01 6.58 21.19
CA ARG A 179 6.93 6.20 22.27
C ARG A 179 8.36 6.65 22.00
N LEU A 180 8.88 6.41 20.80
CA LEU A 180 10.21 6.83 20.38
C LEU A 180 10.36 8.36 20.40
N ARG A 181 9.33 9.09 19.93
CA ARG A 181 9.29 10.56 20.00
C ARG A 181 9.30 11.07 21.44
N SER A 182 8.59 10.41 22.37
CA SER A 182 8.66 10.74 23.81
C SER A 182 10.06 10.56 24.42
N GLN A 183 10.94 9.80 23.77
CA GLN A 183 12.33 9.55 24.17
C GLN A 183 13.34 10.42 23.38
N GLY A 184 12.85 11.37 22.57
CA GLY A 184 13.69 12.29 21.80
C GLY A 184 14.15 11.75 20.44
N VAL A 185 13.72 10.54 20.03
CA VAL A 185 14.04 9.98 18.71
C VAL A 185 13.20 10.69 17.66
N LYS A 186 13.85 11.31 16.66
CA LYS A 186 13.18 12.04 15.59
C LYS A 186 12.68 11.12 14.48
N VAL A 187 11.68 10.30 14.79
CA VAL A 187 11.07 9.35 13.85
C VAL A 187 9.62 9.74 13.53
N GLY A 188 9.20 9.51 12.29
CA GLY A 188 7.80 9.57 11.84
C GLY A 188 7.38 8.28 11.14
N MET A 189 6.18 8.28 10.58
CA MET A 189 5.67 7.18 9.75
C MET A 189 4.99 7.73 8.51
N VAL A 190 5.12 7.02 7.39
CA VAL A 190 4.40 7.24 6.15
C VAL A 190 3.69 5.92 5.80
N LYS A 191 2.36 5.91 5.82
CA LYS A 191 1.55 4.75 5.45
C LYS A 191 1.16 4.82 3.96
N LEU A 192 1.43 3.76 3.21
CA LEU A 192 0.95 3.60 1.84
C LEU A 192 -0.53 3.12 1.84
N ARG A 193 -1.41 3.86 1.16
CA ARG A 193 -2.83 3.54 1.02
C ARG A 193 -3.14 2.82 -0.29
N PHE A 194 -2.50 3.21 -1.39
CA PHE A 194 -2.66 2.62 -2.72
C PHE A 194 -1.31 2.17 -3.25
N LEU A 195 -1.16 0.87 -3.49
CA LEU A 195 0.02 0.26 -4.09
C LEU A 195 -0.02 0.35 -5.62
N ARG A 196 -1.20 0.17 -6.22
CA ARG A 196 -1.45 0.36 -7.65
C ARG A 196 -2.65 1.28 -7.86
N PRO A 197 -2.55 2.29 -8.72
CA PRO A 197 -1.32 2.79 -9.36
C PRO A 197 -0.28 3.26 -8.32
N TRP A 198 1.00 2.99 -8.57
CA TRP A 198 2.07 3.33 -7.61
C TRP A 198 2.32 4.85 -7.61
N PRO A 199 2.40 5.51 -6.43
CA PRO A 199 2.50 6.96 -6.33
C PRO A 199 3.95 7.46 -6.37
N THR A 200 4.64 7.29 -7.50
CA THR A 200 6.09 7.62 -7.64
C THR A 200 6.43 9.05 -7.23
N GLN A 201 5.65 10.04 -7.70
CA GLN A 201 5.90 11.45 -7.44
C GLN A 201 5.67 11.79 -5.96
N ASP A 202 4.53 11.37 -5.38
CA ASP A 202 4.25 11.57 -3.96
C ASP A 202 5.30 10.88 -3.07
N CYS A 203 5.75 9.67 -3.43
CA CYS A 203 6.85 8.98 -2.76
C CYS A 203 8.14 9.81 -2.80
N CYS A 204 8.52 10.34 -3.96
CA CYS A 204 9.73 11.15 -4.06
C CYS A 204 9.64 12.44 -3.22
N GLU A 205 8.53 13.16 -3.34
CA GLU A 205 8.29 14.42 -2.64
C GLU A 205 8.24 14.24 -1.12
N ILE A 206 7.55 13.22 -0.62
CA ILE A 206 7.38 13.00 0.82
C ILE A 206 8.62 12.34 1.41
N LEU A 207 9.11 11.25 0.82
CA LEU A 207 10.20 10.47 1.40
C LEU A 207 11.57 11.14 1.24
N GLY A 208 11.73 11.99 0.21
CA GLY A 208 12.94 12.79 -0.02
C GLY A 208 13.24 13.81 1.08
N LYS A 209 12.28 14.10 1.97
CA LYS A 209 12.44 15.06 3.10
C LYS A 209 13.29 14.50 4.25
N PHE A 210 13.49 13.19 4.31
CA PHE A 210 14.10 12.53 5.46
C PHE A 210 15.57 12.16 5.18
N LYS A 211 16.34 11.95 6.25
CA LYS A 211 17.71 11.43 6.13
C LYS A 211 17.72 9.92 5.93
N ALA A 212 16.72 9.20 6.48
CA ALA A 212 16.59 7.77 6.32
C ALA A 212 15.12 7.30 6.19
N VAL A 213 14.92 6.27 5.38
CA VAL A 213 13.65 5.57 5.18
C VAL A 213 13.85 4.09 5.50
N GLY A 214 13.03 3.57 6.41
CA GLY A 214 12.94 2.16 6.73
C GLY A 214 11.67 1.56 6.14
N VAL A 215 11.79 0.73 5.12
CA VAL A 215 10.64 0.07 4.47
C VAL A 215 10.29 -1.19 5.25
N ILE A 216 9.05 -1.29 5.73
CA ILE A 216 8.57 -2.46 6.48
C ILE A 216 7.88 -3.42 5.52
N GLU A 217 8.38 -4.66 5.47
CA GLU A 217 7.94 -5.67 4.51
C GLU A 217 7.33 -6.87 5.25
N THR A 218 6.02 -7.06 5.07
CA THR A 218 5.26 -8.26 5.45
C THR A 218 4.98 -9.14 4.23
N ASN A 219 5.82 -9.03 3.19
CA ASN A 219 5.80 -9.87 2.00
C ASN A 219 7.22 -10.30 1.65
N THR A 220 7.30 -11.32 0.81
CA THR A 220 8.57 -11.82 0.28
C THR A 220 8.69 -11.57 -1.23
N SER A 221 9.91 -11.30 -1.69
CA SER A 221 10.27 -11.26 -3.11
C SER A 221 11.54 -12.09 -3.31
N TYR A 222 11.41 -13.41 -3.17
CA TYR A 222 12.56 -14.34 -3.22
C TYR A 222 13.33 -14.19 -4.55
N GLY A 223 14.64 -13.98 -4.46
CA GLY A 223 15.51 -13.72 -5.61
C GLY A 223 15.38 -12.32 -6.23
N GLY A 224 14.47 -11.49 -5.71
CA GLY A 224 14.28 -10.11 -6.15
C GLY A 224 15.48 -9.21 -5.89
N ALA A 225 15.49 -8.05 -6.55
CA ALA A 225 16.53 -7.05 -6.38
C ALA A 225 16.72 -6.71 -4.90
N MET A 226 17.97 -6.44 -4.48
CA MET A 226 18.30 -6.12 -3.08
C MET A 226 18.00 -7.23 -2.05
N ARG A 227 17.38 -8.34 -2.45
CA ARG A 227 17.02 -9.52 -1.63
C ARG A 227 16.07 -9.20 -0.47
N GLY A 228 15.13 -8.27 -0.69
CA GLY A 228 14.10 -7.85 0.29
C GLY A 228 12.69 -8.18 -0.16
N GLY A 229 11.71 -7.47 0.38
CA GLY A 229 10.34 -7.49 -0.11
C GLY A 229 10.14 -6.61 -1.34
N SER A 230 8.90 -6.58 -1.82
CA SER A 230 8.54 -5.92 -3.08
C SER A 230 8.35 -4.40 -2.93
N LEU A 231 8.03 -3.88 -1.74
CA LEU A 231 7.88 -2.43 -1.53
C LEU A 231 9.22 -1.70 -1.66
N LEU A 232 10.31 -2.31 -1.22
CA LEU A 232 11.65 -1.76 -1.29
C LEU A 232 12.04 -1.42 -2.73
N HIS A 233 11.64 -2.25 -3.70
CA HIS A 233 11.93 -2.03 -5.12
C HIS A 233 11.29 -0.73 -5.59
N GLU A 234 10.00 -0.58 -5.31
CA GLU A 234 9.20 0.57 -5.73
C GLU A 234 9.61 1.86 -5.00
N VAL A 235 9.88 1.77 -3.70
CA VAL A 235 10.38 2.89 -2.91
C VAL A 235 11.74 3.37 -3.44
N ARG A 236 12.69 2.45 -3.68
CA ARG A 236 14.02 2.84 -4.19
C ARG A 236 13.97 3.34 -5.63
N ALA A 237 13.10 2.78 -6.47
CA ALA A 237 12.87 3.28 -7.82
C ALA A 237 12.33 4.71 -7.77
N SER A 238 11.34 4.98 -6.91
CA SER A 238 10.78 6.32 -6.71
C SER A 238 11.81 7.31 -6.17
N LEU A 239 12.74 6.84 -5.35
CA LEU A 239 13.79 7.65 -4.74
C LEU A 239 15.03 7.83 -5.63
N TYR A 240 15.11 7.15 -6.78
CA TYR A 240 16.32 7.13 -7.60
C TYR A 240 16.66 8.51 -8.16
N ASP A 241 15.65 9.20 -8.68
CA ASP A 241 15.76 10.54 -9.28
C ASP A 241 15.46 11.66 -8.28
N CYS A 242 15.25 11.35 -7.00
CA CYS A 242 15.01 12.39 -6.00
C CYS A 242 16.25 13.25 -5.78
N PRO A 243 16.12 14.60 -5.78
CA PRO A 243 17.25 15.50 -5.57
C PRO A 243 18.01 15.25 -4.26
N GLN A 244 17.26 14.92 -3.20
CA GLN A 244 17.80 14.45 -1.92
C GLN A 244 17.38 13.00 -1.72
N ARG A 245 18.33 12.09 -1.92
CA ARG A 245 18.08 10.66 -1.77
C ARG A 245 18.35 10.22 -0.32
N PRO A 246 17.32 9.78 0.43
CA PRO A 246 17.52 9.29 1.79
C PRO A 246 18.30 7.97 1.80
N LEU A 247 18.98 7.71 2.91
CA LEU A 247 19.47 6.37 3.21
C LEU A 247 18.27 5.43 3.31
N THR A 248 18.25 4.33 2.55
CA THR A 248 17.06 3.48 2.46
C THR A 248 17.43 2.04 2.77
N THR A 249 16.77 1.47 3.76
CA THR A 249 16.88 0.05 4.13
C THR A 249 15.48 -0.58 4.25
N SER A 250 15.44 -1.89 4.34
CA SER A 250 14.23 -2.69 4.44
C SER A 250 14.27 -3.57 5.67
N PHE A 251 13.11 -3.81 6.27
CA PHE A 251 12.93 -4.67 7.43
C PHE A 251 11.89 -5.73 7.08
N MET A 252 12.32 -6.97 6.91
CA MET A 252 11.44 -8.13 6.78
C MET A 252 10.91 -8.44 8.18
N ALA A 253 9.60 -8.31 8.38
CA ALA A 253 8.96 -8.49 9.67
C ALA A 253 7.55 -9.05 9.48
N GLY A 254 7.00 -9.69 10.51
CA GLY A 254 5.63 -10.24 10.47
C GLY A 254 5.39 -11.31 9.40
N LEU A 255 6.45 -11.95 8.90
CA LEU A 255 6.35 -13.10 8.01
C LEU A 255 5.72 -14.29 8.77
N GLY A 256 5.02 -15.17 8.06
CA GLY A 256 4.16 -16.20 8.64
C GLY A 256 2.97 -15.64 9.42
N GLY A 257 2.66 -14.34 9.31
CA GLY A 257 1.61 -13.70 10.10
C GLY A 257 1.95 -13.48 11.56
N GLU A 258 3.24 -13.50 11.93
CA GLU A 258 3.64 -13.01 13.23
C GLU A 258 3.26 -11.52 13.40
N MET A 259 2.87 -11.15 14.61
CA MET A 259 2.69 -9.74 14.93
C MET A 259 4.06 -9.03 14.83
N VAL A 260 4.10 -7.80 14.30
CA VAL A 260 5.23 -6.88 14.47
C VAL A 260 5.05 -6.08 15.79
N PRO A 261 5.67 -6.48 16.93
CA PRO A 261 5.53 -5.79 18.21
C PRO A 261 6.30 -4.47 18.26
N LEU A 262 5.98 -3.63 19.26
CA LEU A 262 6.65 -2.34 19.49
C LEU A 262 8.18 -2.45 19.59
N LYS A 263 8.69 -3.52 20.23
CA LYS A 263 10.13 -3.74 20.40
C LYS A 263 10.89 -3.85 19.07
N GLU A 264 10.25 -4.35 18.03
CA GLU A 264 10.85 -4.48 16.70
C GLU A 264 10.97 -3.12 16.02
N PHE A 265 9.95 -2.27 16.13
CA PHE A 265 10.05 -0.89 15.68
C PHE A 265 11.15 -0.11 16.42
N TYR A 266 11.37 -0.39 17.71
CA TYR A 266 12.49 0.22 18.45
C TYR A 266 13.85 -0.22 17.89
N TYR A 267 14.02 -1.52 17.65
CA TYR A 267 15.21 -2.07 17.00
C TYR A 267 15.44 -1.46 15.59
N MET A 268 14.40 -1.37 14.78
CA MET A 268 14.48 -0.74 13.44
C MET A 268 14.91 0.73 13.54
N ALA A 269 14.36 1.49 14.50
CA ALA A 269 14.74 2.88 14.74
C ALA A 269 16.20 3.03 15.17
N GLU A 270 16.72 2.11 15.98
CA GLU A 270 18.14 2.10 16.37
C GLU A 270 19.05 1.87 15.16
N ILE A 271 18.70 0.92 14.28
CA ILE A 271 19.43 0.69 13.02
C ILE A 271 19.43 1.96 12.17
N MET A 272 18.27 2.57 11.97
CA MET A 272 18.14 3.78 11.15
C MET A 272 18.90 4.97 11.76
N SER A 273 18.92 5.08 13.09
CA SER A 273 19.72 6.10 13.79
C SER A 273 21.22 5.90 13.57
N LYS A 274 21.70 4.64 13.60
CA LYS A 274 23.10 4.31 13.26
C LYS A 274 23.40 4.65 11.80
N MET A 275 22.50 4.33 10.86
CA MET A 275 22.65 4.68 9.44
C MET A 275 22.81 6.20 9.25
N ILE A 276 21.98 7.00 9.91
CA ILE A 276 22.07 8.47 9.86
C ILE A 276 23.41 8.95 10.43
N LYS A 277 23.83 8.44 11.59
CA LYS A 277 25.09 8.81 12.22
C LYS A 277 26.30 8.48 11.34
N GLU A 278 26.26 7.35 10.65
CA GLU A 278 27.35 6.87 9.79
C GLU A 278 27.29 7.41 8.36
N GLY A 279 26.17 8.01 7.96
CA GLY A 279 25.94 8.52 6.60
C GLY A 279 25.87 7.43 5.52
N LYS A 280 25.62 6.17 5.88
CA LYS A 280 25.59 5.05 4.93
C LYS A 280 24.56 3.98 5.28
N THR A 281 24.04 3.32 4.25
CA THR A 281 23.23 2.11 4.38
C THR A 281 24.17 0.90 4.45
N LYS A 282 24.41 0.36 5.64
CA LYS A 282 25.29 -0.81 5.85
C LYS A 282 24.72 -2.08 5.22
N LYS A 283 23.44 -2.34 5.43
CA LYS A 283 22.71 -3.47 4.89
C LYS A 283 21.40 -2.97 4.28
N ASN A 284 21.05 -3.53 3.13
CA ASN A 284 19.84 -3.13 2.41
C ASN A 284 18.57 -3.76 2.99
N VAL A 285 18.70 -4.92 3.62
CA VAL A 285 17.58 -5.72 4.13
C VAL A 285 17.98 -6.36 5.44
N TYR A 286 17.16 -6.18 6.46
CA TYR A 286 17.29 -6.83 7.76
C TYR A 286 16.11 -7.80 7.95
N TRP A 287 16.39 -9.05 8.32
CA TRP A 287 15.40 -10.02 8.77
C TRP A 287 15.24 -9.86 10.27
N VAL A 288 14.20 -9.15 10.69
CA VAL A 288 14.04 -8.71 12.07
C VAL A 288 14.01 -9.93 13.00
N ASN A 289 14.82 -9.91 14.06
CA ASN A 289 15.06 -11.01 15.00
C ASN A 289 15.68 -12.31 14.44
N HIS A 290 16.01 -12.36 13.15
CA HIS A 290 16.57 -13.56 12.49
C HIS A 290 17.89 -13.28 11.77
N GLU A 291 18.52 -12.13 12.06
CA GLU A 291 19.88 -11.87 11.64
C GLU A 291 20.82 -12.88 12.28
N PRO A 292 21.74 -13.51 11.52
CA PRO A 292 22.79 -14.31 12.12
C PRO A 292 23.64 -13.39 13.02
N ASP A 293 24.08 -13.91 14.17
CA ASP A 293 25.08 -13.21 14.99
C ASP A 293 26.26 -12.82 14.09
N GLU A 294 26.70 -11.56 14.15
CA GLU A 294 27.89 -11.11 13.42
C GLU A 294 29.09 -11.92 13.93
N ALA A 295 29.53 -12.90 13.13
CA ALA A 295 30.68 -13.76 13.41
C ALA A 295 32.01 -13.02 13.30
#